data_AF-A0A1A2TFV6-F1
#
_entry.id   AF-A0A1A2TFV6-F1
#
_cell.length_a   1.000
_cell.length_b   1.000
_cell.length_c   1.000
_cell.angle_alpha   90.00
_cell.angle_beta   90.00
_cell.angle_gamma   90.00
#
_symmetry.space_group_name_H-M   'P 1'
#
loop_
_entity.id
_entity.type
_entity.pdbx_description
1 polymer ?
#
loop_
_entity_poly.entity_id
_entity_poly.type
_entity_poly.pdbx_seq_one_letter_code
_entity_poly.pdbx_strand_id
1 'polypeptide(L)'
;MAEAFRVDPQALADSVQRMADFQRYAEDMITEIDSRVTRLHTTWTGEAAAAHAEAHQHWVRGEAMMREALAQLKKAAATAHGNYTGAMSTNLGMWS
;
A
#
# COMPACT_ATOMS: atom_id res chain seq x y z
N MET A 1 12.26 15.93 -28.70
CA MET A 1 11.74 14.55 -28.77
C MET A 1 11.42 14.14 -27.34
N ALA A 2 10.15 14.09 -26.96
CA ALA A 2 9.78 13.57 -25.64
C ALA A 2 10.07 12.06 -25.66
N GLU A 3 10.93 11.60 -24.75
CA GLU A 3 11.25 10.19 -24.62
C GLU A 3 9.95 9.43 -24.31
N ALA A 4 9.61 8.44 -25.14
CA ALA A 4 8.36 7.71 -24.99
C ALA A 4 8.37 7.03 -23.62
N PHE A 5 7.44 7.45 -22.74
CA PHE A 5 7.29 6.88 -21.42
C PHE A 5 6.99 5.38 -21.54
N ARG A 6 8.02 4.55 -21.36
CA ARG A 6 7.93 3.09 -21.46
C ARG A 6 7.89 2.55 -20.04
N VAL A 7 6.69 2.33 -19.52
CA VAL A 7 6.52 1.58 -18.28
C VAL A 7 6.76 0.12 -18.61
N ASP A 8 7.77 -0.49 -17.99
CA ASP A 8 7.91 -1.94 -17.96
C ASP A 8 6.79 -2.52 -17.05
N PRO A 9 5.82 -3.26 -17.62
CA PRO A 9 4.71 -3.79 -16.84
C PRO A 9 5.15 -4.78 -15.75
N GLN A 10 6.26 -5.48 -15.96
CA GLN A 10 6.81 -6.42 -14.98
C GLN A 10 7.43 -5.67 -13.81
N ALA A 11 8.27 -4.67 -14.09
CA ALA A 11 8.88 -3.85 -13.04
C ALA A 11 7.83 -3.10 -12.19
N LEU A 12 6.73 -2.66 -12.81
CA LEU A 12 5.59 -2.08 -12.10
C LEU A 12 4.90 -3.11 -11.18
N ALA A 13 4.65 -4.32 -11.68
CA ALA A 13 4.05 -5.40 -10.89
C ALA A 13 4.92 -5.78 -9.69
N ASP A 14 6.24 -5.93 -9.90
CA ASP A 14 7.19 -6.24 -8.84
C ASP A 14 7.23 -5.15 -7.76
N SER A 15 7.17 -3.88 -8.17
CA SER A 15 7.13 -2.74 -7.24
C SER A 15 5.86 -2.74 -6.39
N VAL A 16 4.70 -2.98 -7.01
CA VAL A 16 3.41 -3.10 -6.30
C VAL A 16 3.43 -4.28 -5.33
N GLN A 17 4.05 -5.40 -5.70
CA GLN A 17 4.16 -6.56 -4.82
C GLN A 17 5.01 -6.24 -3.58
N ARG A 18 6.18 -5.60 -3.75
CA ARG A 18 7.03 -5.18 -2.62
C ARG A 18 6.30 -4.22 -1.68
N MET A 19 5.53 -3.28 -2.22
CA MET A 19 4.71 -2.39 -1.39
C MET A 19 3.63 -3.15 -0.62
N ALA A 20 3.05 -4.20 -1.20
CA ALA A 20 2.10 -5.07 -0.52
C ALA A 20 2.72 -5.89 0.60
N ASP A 21 3.94 -6.40 0.41
CA ASP A 21 4.69 -7.09 1.46
C ASP A 21 4.98 -6.14 2.64
N PHE A 22 5.44 -4.93 2.34
CA PHE A 22 5.70 -3.91 3.36
C PHE A 22 4.43 -3.50 4.12
N GLN A 23 3.31 -3.33 3.42
CA GLN A 23 2.04 -2.99 4.07
C GLN A 23 1.60 -4.07 5.06
N ARG A 24 1.67 -5.35 4.68
CA ARG A 24 1.35 -6.46 5.60
C ARG A 24 2.22 -6.43 6.86
N TYR A 25 3.52 -6.21 6.68
CA TYR A 25 4.43 -6.08 7.81
C TYR A 25 4.04 -4.90 8.73
N ALA A 26 3.67 -3.75 8.18
CA ALA A 26 3.23 -2.60 8.96
C ALA A 26 1.89 -2.85 9.69
N GLU A 27 0.94 -3.52 9.04
CA GLU A 27 -0.35 -3.94 9.60
C GLU A 27 -0.15 -4.87 10.82
N ASP A 28 0.72 -5.87 10.68
CA ASP A 28 1.04 -6.81 11.75
C ASP A 28 1.66 -6.09 12.96
N MET A 29 2.64 -5.21 12.73
CA MET A 29 3.27 -4.43 13.80
C MET A 29 2.27 -3.52 14.53
N ILE A 30 1.40 -2.82 13.80
CA ILE A 30 0.42 -1.89 14.40
C ILE A 30 -0.63 -2.66 15.19
N THR A 31 -1.06 -3.82 14.71
CA THR A 31 -1.96 -4.72 15.44
C THR A 31 -1.33 -5.21 16.74
N GLU A 32 -0.05 -5.56 16.70
CA GLU A 32 0.69 -5.94 17.91
C GLU A 32 0.79 -4.78 18.90
N ILE A 33 1.15 -3.59 18.43
CA ILE A 33 1.21 -2.37 19.26
C ILE A 33 -0.16 -2.07 19.87
N ASP A 34 -1.24 -2.15 19.08
CA ASP A 34 -2.59 -1.89 19.55
C ASP A 34 -2.99 -2.79 20.73
N SER A 35 -2.67 -4.08 20.64
CA SER A 35 -2.91 -5.04 21.74
C SER A 35 -2.17 -4.65 23.02
N ARG A 36 -0.93 -4.16 22.88
CA ARG A 36 -0.08 -3.76 24.01
C ARG A 36 -0.55 -2.43 24.61
N VAL A 37 -0.94 -1.48 23.77
CA VAL A 37 -1.47 -0.17 24.16
C VAL A 37 -2.77 -0.36 24.93
N THR A 38 -3.73 -1.12 24.39
CA THR A 38 -5.00 -1.42 25.06
C THR A 38 -4.79 -2.01 26.45
N ARG A 39 -3.87 -2.98 26.59
CA ARG A 39 -3.55 -3.56 27.90
C ARG A 39 -2.92 -2.55 28.86
N LEU A 40 -1.98 -1.73 28.38
CA LEU A 40 -1.27 -0.75 29.21
C LEU A 40 -2.22 0.33 29.77
N HIS A 41 -3.15 0.81 28.95
CA HIS A 41 -4.13 1.85 29.32
C HIS A 41 -5.23 1.34 30.27
N THR A 42 -5.27 0.05 30.60
CA THR A 42 -6.19 -0.46 31.62
C THR A 42 -5.86 0.09 33.01
N THR A 43 -4.58 0.35 33.29
CA THR A 43 -4.11 0.87 34.59
C THR A 43 -3.36 2.19 34.47
N TRP A 44 -2.88 2.53 33.28
CA TRP A 44 -2.17 3.78 33.04
C TRP A 44 -3.14 4.89 32.62
N THR A 45 -3.26 5.92 33.45
CA THR A 45 -4.19 7.05 33.24
C THR A 45 -3.47 8.39 33.41
N GLY A 46 -4.13 9.48 33.02
CA GLY A 46 -3.62 10.84 33.15
C GLY A 46 -3.14 11.43 31.81
N GLU A 47 -2.53 12.60 31.87
CA GLU A 47 -2.19 13.39 30.67
C GLU A 47 -1.19 12.67 29.75
N ALA A 48 -0.17 12.04 30.31
CA ALA A 48 0.79 11.25 29.52
C ALA A 48 0.12 10.05 28.83
N ALA A 49 -0.86 9.44 29.47
CA ALA A 49 -1.63 8.34 28.87
C ALA A 49 -2.48 8.85 27.69
N ALA A 50 -3.15 10.01 27.86
CA ALA A 50 -3.92 10.63 26.78
C ALA A 50 -3.03 10.98 25.56
N ALA A 51 -1.88 11.61 25.78
CA ALA A 51 -0.94 11.95 24.71
C ALA A 51 -0.42 10.70 23.98
N HIS A 52 -0.14 9.61 24.69
CA HIS A 52 0.24 8.34 24.08
C HIS A 52 -0.90 7.75 23.24
N ALA A 53 -2.14 7.79 23.73
CA ALA A 53 -3.30 7.29 23.00
C ALA A 53 -3.53 8.09 21.70
N GLU A 54 -3.36 9.40 21.73
CA GLU A 54 -3.43 10.25 20.52
C GLU A 54 -2.34 9.91 19.50
N ALA A 55 -1.10 9.71 19.97
CA ALA A 55 -0.01 9.28 19.11
C ALA A 55 -0.33 7.94 18.44
N HIS A 56 -0.80 6.95 19.20
CA HIS A 56 -1.22 5.65 18.66
C HIS A 56 -2.32 5.79 17.59
N GLN A 57 -3.33 6.62 17.87
CA GLN A 57 -4.41 6.91 16.91
C GLN A 57 -3.89 7.55 15.61
N HIS A 58 -2.82 8.34 15.67
CA HIS A 58 -2.20 8.88 14.47
C HIS A 58 -1.58 7.78 13.59
N TRP A 59 -0.96 6.77 14.20
CA TRP A 59 -0.35 5.65 13.49
C TRP A 59 -1.41 4.74 12.84
N VAL A 60 -2.50 4.46 13.55
CA VAL A 60 -3.64 3.70 13.01
C VAL A 60 -4.24 4.39 11.78
N ARG A 61 -4.39 5.73 11.83
CA ARG A 61 -4.85 6.50 10.65
C ARG A 61 -3.85 6.44 9.49
N GLY A 62 -2.55 6.55 9.77
CA GLY A 62 -1.50 6.46 8.76
C GLY A 62 -1.49 5.11 8.03
N GLU A 63 -1.67 4.02 8.78
CA GLU A 63 -1.81 2.66 8.22
C GLU A 63 -3.02 2.57 7.29
N ALA A 64 -4.17 3.08 7.71
CA ALA A 64 -5.37 3.09 6.87
C ALA A 64 -5.15 3.85 5.55
N MET A 65 -4.46 5.00 5.61
CA MET A 65 -4.10 5.76 4.42
C MET A 65 -3.15 4.98 3.49
N MET A 66 -2.15 4.27 4.04
CA MET A 66 -1.26 3.42 3.25
C MET A 66 -2.03 2.30 2.54
N ARG A 67 -2.98 1.67 3.23
CA ARG A 67 -3.85 0.62 2.67
C ARG A 67 -4.68 1.12 1.50
N GLU A 68 -5.30 2.27 1.65
CA GLU A 68 -6.09 2.89 0.57
C GLU A 68 -5.22 3.27 -0.63
N ALA A 69 -4.04 3.85 -0.39
CA ALA A 69 -3.11 4.22 -1.45
C ALA A 69 -2.60 2.99 -2.21
N LEU A 70 -2.27 1.89 -1.51
CA LEU A 70 -1.85 0.66 -2.15
C LEU A 70 -2.97 0.02 -2.98
N ALA A 71 -4.21 0.05 -2.49
CA ALA A 71 -5.35 -0.44 -3.25
C ALA A 71 -5.52 0.32 -4.58
N GLN A 72 -5.34 1.64 -4.54
CA GLN A 72 -5.35 2.48 -5.75
C GLN A 72 -4.19 2.15 -6.69
N LEU A 73 -2.97 1.97 -6.16
CA LEU A 73 -1.79 1.59 -6.96
C LEU A 73 -1.96 0.22 -7.62
N LYS A 74 -2.48 -0.78 -6.90
CA LYS A 74 -2.80 -2.10 -7.45
C LYS A 74 -3.78 -2.00 -8.63
N LYS A 75 -4.84 -1.21 -8.48
CA LYS A 75 -5.81 -0.97 -9.55
C LYS A 75 -5.18 -0.28 -10.76
N ALA A 76 -4.37 0.75 -10.54
CA ALA A 76 -3.68 1.45 -11.62
C ALA A 76 -2.70 0.53 -12.37
N ALA A 77 -1.94 -0.29 -11.63
CA ALA A 77 -1.01 -1.25 -12.22
C ALA A 77 -1.71 -2.34 -13.03
N ALA A 78 -2.82 -2.89 -12.53
CA ALA A 78 -3.62 -3.87 -13.27
C ALA A 78 -4.18 -3.29 -14.59
N THR A 79 -4.70 -2.06 -14.54
CA THR A 79 -5.17 -1.35 -15.74
C THR A 79 -4.04 -1.11 -16.74
N ALA A 80 -2.88 -0.62 -16.27
CA ALA A 80 -1.72 -0.40 -17.13
C ALA A 80 -1.27 -1.69 -17.80
N HIS A 81 -1.13 -2.78 -17.02
CA HIS A 81 -0.74 -4.08 -17.52
C HIS A 81 -1.70 -4.57 -18.61
N GLY A 82 -3.02 -4.55 -18.35
CA GLY A 82 -4.04 -4.97 -19.32
C GLY A 82 -4.03 -4.15 -20.62
N ASN A 83 -3.85 -2.83 -20.52
CA ASN A 83 -3.75 -1.95 -21.68
C ASN A 83 -2.51 -2.27 -22.53
N TYR A 84 -1.35 -2.49 -21.90
CA TYR A 84 -0.11 -2.81 -22.60
C TYR A 84 -0.15 -4.20 -23.25
N THR A 85 -0.63 -5.23 -22.54
CA THR A 85 -0.76 -6.59 -23.11
C THR A 85 -1.79 -6.64 -24.23
N GLY A 86 -2.91 -5.93 -24.08
CA GLY A 86 -3.96 -5.84 -25.10
C GLY A 86 -3.47 -5.14 -26.37
N ALA A 87 -2.79 -4.00 -26.23
CA ALA A 87 -2.19 -3.30 -27.37
C ALA A 87 -1.15 -4.16 -28.09
N MET A 88 -0.32 -4.90 -27.34
CA MET A 88 0.70 -5.79 -27.92
C MET A 88 0.07 -6.98 -28.65
N SER A 89 -0.96 -7.61 -28.08
CA SER A 89 -1.70 -8.71 -28.71
C SER A 89 -2.43 -8.27 -29.99
N THR A 90 -3.09 -7.12 -29.95
CA THR A 90 -3.78 -6.55 -31.13
C THR A 90 -2.78 -6.26 -32.23
N ASN A 91 -1.63 -5.66 -31.90
CA ASN A 91 -0.61 -5.35 -32.89
C ASN A 91 -0.04 -6.64 -33.50
N LEU A 92 0.31 -7.66 -32.69
CA LEU A 92 0.77 -8.95 -33.19
C LEU A 92 -0.25 -9.63 -34.11
N GLY A 93 -1.55 -9.56 -33.79
CA GLY A 93 -2.62 -10.11 -34.63
C GLY A 93 -2.88 -9.35 -35.93
N MET A 94 -2.38 -8.12 -36.09
CA MET A 94 -2.46 -7.38 -37.36
C MET A 94 -1.38 -7.83 -38.37
N TRP A 95 -0.31 -8.47 -37.91
CA TRP A 95 0.83 -8.90 -38.74
C TRP A 95 0.91 -10.42 -38.93
N SER A 96 -0.09 -11.16 -38.46
CA SER A 96 -0.32 -12.59 -38.73
C SER A 96 -1.37 -12.78 -39.81
#